data_AF-A0AAV7Z289-F1
#
_entry.id   AF-A0AAV7Z289-F1
#
_cell.length_a   1.000
_cell.length_b   1.000
_cell.length_c   1.000
_cell.angle_alpha   90.00
_cell.angle_beta   90.00
_cell.angle_gamma   90.00
#
_symmetry.space_group_name_H-M   'P 1'
#
loop_
_entity.id
_entity.type
_entity.pdbx_description
1 polymer ?
#
loop_
_entity_poly.entity_id
_entity_poly.type
_entity_poly.pdbx_seq_one_letter_code
_entity_poly.pdbx_strand_id
1 'polypeptide(L)'
;MTEEDHHLVAIHLEKTNSLKLQQVLTKYPCTIKTRLGLSEVSTELCGTKGIVILELIGEKRDTLFKEITEMDENPLGIVSRLAALTQKEIFLKRQFLITFFVILRYNVKQLQLKNVIFSFLDLTE
;
A
#
# COMPACT_ATOMS: atom_id res chain seq x y z
N MET A 1 22.87 -3.23 -1.77
CA MET A 1 21.53 -2.73 -1.40
C MET A 1 20.78 -3.93 -0.85
N THR A 2 20.72 -4.05 0.47
CA THR A 2 20.12 -5.20 1.15
C THR A 2 18.62 -5.19 0.91
N GLU A 3 18.03 -6.32 0.48
CA GLU A 3 16.59 -6.53 0.46
C GLU A 3 16.11 -6.43 1.91
N GLU A 4 15.55 -5.28 2.29
CA GLU A 4 14.91 -5.13 3.59
C GLU A 4 13.48 -5.66 3.46
N ASP A 5 13.07 -6.56 4.35
CA ASP A 5 11.68 -6.99 4.39
C ASP A 5 10.81 -5.84 4.94
N HIS A 6 9.69 -5.56 4.26
CA HIS A 6 8.74 -4.52 4.64
C HIS A 6 7.45 -5.14 5.12
N HIS A 7 7.03 -4.88 6.36
CA HIS A 7 5.71 -5.32 6.83
C HIS A 7 4.74 -4.15 6.82
N LEU A 8 3.60 -4.32 6.16
CA LEU A 8 2.50 -3.38 6.24
C LEU A 8 1.54 -3.85 7.32
N VAL A 9 1.28 -2.97 8.28
CA VAL A 9 0.38 -3.25 9.40
C VAL A 9 -0.69 -2.17 9.39
N ALA A 10 -1.95 -2.60 9.31
CA ALA A 10 -3.09 -1.73 9.54
C ALA A 10 -3.62 -1.98 10.95
N ILE A 11 -3.84 -0.91 11.70
CA ILE A 11 -4.32 -0.93 13.08
C ILE A 11 -5.62 -0.15 13.13
N HIS A 12 -6.72 -0.80 13.45
CA HIS A 12 -7.93 -0.09 13.85
C HIS A 12 -7.78 0.42 15.28
N LEU A 13 -8.11 1.69 15.52
CA LEU A 13 -7.86 2.36 16.78
C LEU A 13 -9.10 3.10 17.27
N GLU A 14 -9.46 2.89 18.52
CA GLU A 14 -10.43 3.73 19.22
C GLU A 14 -9.76 4.97 19.82
N LYS A 15 -10.49 6.08 19.88
CA LYS A 15 -9.97 7.38 20.36
C LYS A 15 -9.27 7.28 21.74
N THR A 16 -9.78 6.45 22.63
CA THR A 16 -9.25 6.23 24.00
C THR A 16 -7.85 5.60 24.01
N ASN A 17 -7.50 4.80 22.99
CA ASN A 17 -6.22 4.09 22.92
C ASN A 17 -5.14 4.85 22.11
N SER A 18 -5.51 6.00 21.51
CA SER A 18 -4.61 6.81 20.68
C SER A 18 -3.32 7.24 21.38
N LEU A 19 -3.41 7.67 22.64
CA LEU A 19 -2.26 8.13 23.42
C LEU A 19 -1.29 6.99 23.74
N LYS A 20 -1.81 5.82 24.12
CA LYS A 20 -1.02 4.62 24.42
C LYS A 20 -0.30 4.11 23.17
N LEU A 21 -1.00 4.04 22.04
CA LEU A 21 -0.39 3.64 20.77
C LEU A 21 0.75 4.60 20.41
N GLN A 22 0.53 5.91 20.53
CA GLN A 22 1.57 6.90 20.25
C GLN A 22 2.82 6.70 21.12
N GLN A 23 2.65 6.42 22.41
CA GLN A 23 3.76 6.16 23.32
C GLN A 23 4.59 4.95 22.88
N VAL A 24 3.93 3.86 22.45
CA VAL A 24 4.64 2.67 21.96
C VAL A 24 5.36 2.97 20.65
N LEU A 25 4.71 3.62 19.68
CA LEU A 25 5.37 3.95 18.40
C LEU A 25 6.61 4.84 18.60
N THR A 26 6.59 5.76 19.57
CA THR A 26 7.75 6.61 19.90
C THR A 26 8.95 5.83 20.46
N LYS A 27 8.76 4.63 21.03
CA LYS A 27 9.88 3.77 21.48
C LYS A 27 10.64 3.13 20.31
N TYR A 28 10.04 3.05 19.11
CA TYR A 28 10.58 2.33 17.95
C TYR A 28 10.73 3.20 16.69
N PRO A 29 11.39 4.38 16.76
CA PRO A 29 11.48 5.29 15.62
C PRO A 29 12.25 4.70 14.44
N CYS A 30 13.28 3.89 14.70
CA CYS A 30 14.10 3.26 13.66
C CYS A 30 13.45 2.04 13.00
N THR A 31 12.34 1.55 13.57
CA THR A 31 11.60 0.38 13.06
C THR A 31 10.45 0.81 12.15
N ILE A 32 9.99 2.06 12.27
CA ILE A 32 8.85 2.58 11.52
C ILE A 32 9.37 3.46 10.38
N LYS A 33 9.19 3.01 9.15
CA LYS A 33 9.56 3.78 7.95
C LYS A 33 8.50 4.80 7.58
N THR A 34 7.23 4.37 7.65
CA THR A 34 6.07 5.19 7.27
C THR A 34 4.95 4.99 8.29
N ARG A 35 4.26 6.07 8.66
CA ARG A 35 3.06 6.08 9.50
C ARG A 35 2.01 7.00 8.90
N LEU A 36 0.84 6.44 8.57
CA LEU A 36 -0.31 7.18 8.07
C LEU A 36 -1.49 7.00 9.02
N GLY A 37 -1.97 8.11 9.59
CA GLY A 37 -3.20 8.11 10.40
C GLY A 37 -4.38 8.55 9.54
N LEU A 38 -5.45 7.76 9.54
CA LEU A 38 -6.70 8.03 8.87
C LEU A 38 -7.80 8.09 9.93
N SER A 39 -8.47 9.22 10.03
CA SER A 39 -9.64 9.40 10.91
C SER A 39 -10.82 9.89 10.09
N GLU A 40 -12.00 9.34 10.36
CA GLU A 40 -13.23 9.89 9.79
C GLU A 40 -13.57 11.19 10.50
N VAL A 41 -13.53 12.30 9.75
CA VAL A 41 -13.85 13.63 10.27
C VAL A 41 -15.24 13.98 9.76
N SER A 42 -16.26 13.76 10.60
CA SER A 42 -17.59 14.30 10.35
C SER A 42 -17.75 15.63 11.09
N THR A 43 -18.53 16.55 10.54
CA THR A 43 -18.76 17.89 11.09
C THR A 43 -19.47 17.91 12.44
N GLU A 44 -20.08 16.79 12.85
CA GLU A 44 -20.92 16.70 14.05
C GLU A 44 -20.36 15.71 15.10
N LEU A 45 -19.54 14.76 14.66
CA LEU A 45 -18.89 13.77 15.52
C LEU A 45 -17.42 13.63 15.12
N CYS A 46 -16.53 14.09 16.00
CA CYS A 46 -15.12 13.74 15.93
C CYS A 46 -15.01 12.21 16.05
N GLY A 47 -14.67 11.54 14.94
CA GLY A 47 -14.76 10.09 14.81
C GLY A 47 -14.21 9.35 16.02
N THR A 48 -15.01 8.45 16.56
CA THR A 48 -14.66 7.61 17.72
C THR A 48 -13.61 6.54 17.36
N LYS A 49 -13.42 6.30 16.07
CA LYS A 49 -12.56 5.25 15.49
C LYS A 49 -11.70 5.81 14.35
N GLY A 50 -10.54 5.22 14.17
CA GLY A 50 -9.61 5.54 13.09
C GLY A 50 -8.78 4.32 12.67
N ILE A 51 -8.02 4.47 11.60
CA ILE A 51 -7.10 3.46 11.09
C ILE A 51 -5.69 4.07 11.04
N VAL A 52 -4.70 3.36 11.56
CA VAL A 52 -3.29 3.71 11.43
C VAL A 52 -2.60 2.66 10.57
N ILE A 53 -1.98 3.08 9.49
CA ILE A 53 -1.19 2.22 8.60
C ILE A 53 0.29 2.48 8.89
N LEU A 54 1.03 1.41 9.17
CA LEU A 54 2.46 1.45 9.47
C LEU A 54 3.22 0.58 8.47
N GLU A 55 4.36 1.10 8.03
CA GLU A 55 5.38 0.34 7.30
C GLU A 55 6.54 0.07 8.26
N LEU A 56 6.73 -1.20 8.60
CA LEU A 56 7.74 -1.65 9.54
C LEU A 56 8.95 -2.23 8.79
N ILE A 57 10.16 -1.82 9.20
CA ILE A 57 11.47 -2.26 8.70
C ILE A 57 12.41 -2.68 9.85
N GLY A 58 13.41 -3.51 9.55
CA GLY A 58 14.47 -3.90 10.51
C GLY A 58 14.16 -5.10 11.41
N GLU A 59 15.01 -5.37 12.40
CA GLU A 59 14.91 -6.61 13.21
C GLU A 59 13.85 -6.51 14.32
N LYS A 60 13.61 -5.32 14.85
CA LYS A 60 12.68 -5.08 15.98
C LYS A 60 11.20 -5.03 15.57
N ARG A 61 10.88 -5.32 14.31
CA ARG A 61 9.51 -5.25 13.78
C ARG A 61 8.56 -6.18 14.51
N ASP A 62 8.96 -7.44 14.73
CA ASP A 62 8.10 -8.43 15.38
C ASP A 62 7.90 -8.09 16.86
N THR A 63 8.90 -7.50 17.52
CA THR A 63 8.76 -6.98 18.89
C THR A 63 7.75 -5.85 18.97
N LEU A 64 7.84 -4.86 18.07
CA LEU A 64 6.87 -3.77 18.01
C LEU A 64 5.45 -4.28 17.70
N PHE A 65 5.33 -5.22 16.76
CA PHE A 65 4.05 -5.83 16.42
C PHE A 65 3.40 -6.54 17.62
N LYS A 66 4.22 -7.25 18.41
CA LYS A 66 3.77 -7.91 19.64
C LYS A 66 3.31 -6.89 20.68
N GLU A 67 4.08 -5.83 20.93
CA GLU A 67 3.70 -4.78 21.89
C GLU A 67 2.41 -4.06 21.48
N ILE A 68 2.19 -3.86 20.17
CA ILE A 68 0.92 -3.32 19.65
C ILE A 68 -0.25 -4.27 19.90
N THR A 69 -0.04 -5.58 19.74
CA THR A 69 -1.07 -6.60 19.94
C THR A 69 -1.43 -6.77 21.41
N GLU A 70 -0.47 -6.63 22.32
CA GLU A 70 -0.67 -6.74 23.77
C GLU A 70 -1.37 -5.52 24.39
N MET A 71 -1.35 -4.37 23.71
CA MET A 71 -2.00 -3.14 24.18
C MET A 71 -3.53 -3.14 24.03
N ASP A 72 -4.08 -3.99 23.17
CA ASP A 72 -5.52 -4.00 22.87
C ASP A 72 -6.19 -5.24 23.47
N GLU A 73 -7.13 -5.02 24.38
CA GLU A 73 -7.94 -6.10 24.99
C GLU A 73 -8.91 -6.73 23.96
N ASN A 74 -9.08 -6.11 22.79
CA ASN A 74 -9.88 -6.63 21.69
C ASN A 74 -9.02 -6.94 20.44
N PRO A 75 -8.29 -8.07 20.41
CA PRO A 75 -7.39 -8.44 19.33
C PRO A 75 -8.09 -8.67 17.96
N LEU A 76 -9.42 -8.65 17.93
CA LEU A 76 -10.26 -8.84 16.74
C LEU A 76 -10.65 -7.54 16.02
N GLY A 77 -10.24 -6.37 16.53
CA GLY A 77 -10.45 -5.07 15.87
C GLY A 77 -9.70 -4.88 14.54
N ILE A 78 -8.87 -5.85 14.13
CA ILE A 78 -8.07 -5.90 12.90
C ILE A 78 -6.72 -5.16 13.06
N VAL A 79 -5.76 -5.84 13.69
CA VAL A 79 -4.34 -5.70 13.33
C VAL A 79 -4.08 -6.69 12.20
N SER A 80 -4.34 -6.29 10.96
CA SER A 80 -4.03 -7.12 9.80
C SER A 80 -2.58 -6.89 9.38
N ARG A 81 -1.77 -7.94 9.48
CA ARG A 81 -0.43 -7.98 8.89
C ARG A 81 -0.58 -8.34 7.42
N LEU A 82 -0.44 -7.35 6.55
CA LEU A 82 -0.23 -7.60 5.14
C LEU A 82 1.24 -8.02 4.99
N ALA A 83 1.43 -9.30 4.63
CA ALA A 83 2.75 -9.85 4.37
C ALA A 83 3.46 -9.04 3.27
N ALA A 84 4.76 -8.86 3.44
CA ALA A 84 5.62 -8.12 2.54
C ALA A 84 5.40 -8.56 1.09
N LEU A 85 5.01 -7.63 0.22
CA LEU A 85 5.24 -7.80 -1.19
C LEU A 85 6.76 -7.67 -1.40
N THR A 86 7.45 -8.79 -1.59
CA THR A 86 8.88 -8.77 -1.93
C THR A 86 9.09 -7.83 -3.12
N GLN A 87 10.15 -7.03 -3.12
CA GLN A 87 10.41 -6.06 -4.22
C GLN A 87 10.38 -6.72 -5.60
N LYS A 88 10.72 -8.01 -5.69
CA LYS A 88 10.55 -8.85 -6.88
C LYS A 88 9.13 -8.87 -7.43
N GLU A 89 8.10 -9.04 -6.59
CA GLU A 89 6.71 -9.09 -7.07
C GLU A 89 6.21 -7.73 -7.55
N ILE A 90 6.60 -6.63 -6.89
CA ILE A 90 6.22 -5.27 -7.30
C ILE A 90 7.00 -4.85 -8.56
N PHE A 91 8.30 -5.14 -8.64
CA PHE A 91 9.13 -4.83 -9.80
C PHE A 91 8.71 -5.65 -11.02
N LEU A 92 8.47 -6.95 -10.85
CA LEU A 92 7.97 -7.82 -11.92
C LEU A 92 6.59 -7.37 -12.40
N LYS A 93 5.67 -7.01 -11.49
CA LYS A 93 4.35 -6.45 -11.86
C LYS A 93 4.46 -5.10 -12.56
N ARG A 94 5.38 -4.21 -12.16
CA ARG A 94 5.63 -2.93 -12.85
C ARG A 94 6.21 -3.16 -14.25
N GLN A 95 7.19 -4.04 -14.40
CA GLN A 95 7.77 -4.38 -15.70
C GLN A 95 6.68 -4.95 -16.64
N PHE A 96 5.83 -5.84 -16.11
CA PHE A 96 4.73 -6.43 -16.88
C PHE A 96 3.67 -5.41 -17.26
N LEU A 97 3.28 -4.50 -16.36
CA LEU A 97 2.31 -3.45 -16.65
C LEU A 97 2.83 -2.47 -17.70
N ILE A 98 4.08 -2.01 -17.58
CA ILE A 98 4.69 -1.09 -18.56
C ILE A 98 4.77 -1.78 -19.93
N THR A 99 5.20 -3.04 -19.97
CA THR A 99 5.26 -3.82 -21.20
C THR A 99 3.86 -4.01 -21.81
N PHE A 100 2.87 -4.36 -21.00
CA PHE A 100 1.48 -4.50 -21.42
C PHE A 100 0.90 -3.18 -21.95
N PHE A 101 1.15 -2.04 -21.30
CA PHE A 101 0.73 -0.73 -21.80
C PHE A 101 1.44 -0.31 -23.08
N VAL A 102 2.73 -0.64 -23.24
CA VAL A 102 3.47 -0.42 -24.49
C VAL A 102 2.91 -1.30 -25.62
N ILE A 103 2.61 -2.58 -25.35
CA ILE A 103 1.98 -3.51 -26.30
C ILE A 103 0.56 -3.08 -26.66
N LEU A 104 -0.25 -2.65 -25.69
CA LEU A 104 -1.59 -2.09 -25.95
C LEU A 104 -1.50 -0.83 -26.82
N ARG A 105 -0.59 0.10 -26.50
CA ARG A 105 -0.36 1.28 -27.35
C ARG A 105 0.13 0.92 -28.75
N TYR A 106 0.98 -0.09 -28.87
CA TYR A 106 1.46 -0.58 -30.17
C TYR A 106 0.32 -1.21 -31.00
N ASN A 107 -0.51 -2.06 -30.39
CA ASN A 107 -1.66 -2.67 -31.06
C ASN A 107 -2.74 -1.64 -31.44
N VAL A 108 -2.99 -0.62 -30.60
CA VAL A 108 -3.90 0.48 -30.94
C VAL A 108 -3.36 1.33 -32.10
N LYS A 109 -2.04 1.60 -32.14
CA LYS A 109 -1.41 2.26 -33.31
C LYS A 109 -1.48 1.40 -34.58
N GLN A 110 -1.30 0.09 -34.48
CA GLN A 110 -1.47 -0.84 -35.62
C GLN A 110 -2.92 -0.85 -36.13
N LEU A 111 -3.93 -0.72 -35.25
CA LEU A 111 -5.33 -0.57 -35.67
C LEU A 111 -5.59 0.74 -36.43
N GLN A 112 -5.01 1.85 -35.97
CA GLN A 112 -5.14 3.15 -36.65
C GLN A 112 -4.35 3.17 -37.97
N LEU A 113 -3.17 2.54 -38.05
CA LEU A 113 -2.42 2.43 -39.31
C LEU A 113 -3.13 1.53 -40.32
N LYS A 114 -3.76 0.43 -39.89
CA LYS A 114 -4.56 -0.40 -40.79
C LYS A 114 -5.75 0.37 -41.35
N ASN A 115 -6.46 1.15 -40.54
CA ASN A 115 -7.59 1.96 -41.02
C ASN A 115 -7.15 3.11 -41.95
N VAL A 116 -5.95 3.69 -41.74
CA VAL A 116 -5.40 4.74 -42.62
C VAL A 116 -4.83 4.17 -43.93
N ILE A 117 -4.18 3.01 -43.88
CA ILE A 117 -3.68 2.32 -45.09
C ILE A 117 -4.85 1.76 -45.92
N PHE A 118 -5.93 1.28 -45.27
CA PHE A 118 -7.13 0.84 -45.99
C PHE A 118 -7.78 1.98 -46.77
N SER A 119 -7.86 3.19 -46.20
CA SER A 119 -8.32 4.38 -46.93
C SER A 119 -7.37 4.87 -48.04
N PHE A 120 -6.09 4.46 -48.02
CA PHE A 120 -5.14 4.80 -49.09
C PHE A 120 -5.08 3.75 -50.20
N LEU A 121 -5.46 2.49 -49.93
CA LEU A 121 -5.54 1.44 -50.96
C LEU A 121 -6.82 1.53 -51.82
N ASP A 122 -7.85 2.23 -51.37
CA ASP A 122 -9.10 2.47 -52.13
C ASP A 122 -9.03 3.73 -53.03
N LEU A 123 -7.87 4.38 -53.17
CA LEU A 123 -7.67 5.61 -53.97
C LEU A 123 -6.73 5.41 -55.18
N THR A 124 -6.44 4.17 -55.55
CA THR A 124 -5.65 3.83 -56.75
C THR A 124 -6.36 2.89 -57.73
N GLU A 125 -7.69 2.92 -57.77
CA GLU A 125 -8.50 2.55 -58.94
C GLU A 125 -9.28 3.76 -59.46
#